data_AF-A0A1G2Z0Y6-F1
#
_entry.id   AF-A0A1G2Z0Y6-F1
#
_cell.length_a   1.000
_cell.length_b   1.000
_cell.length_c   1.000
_cell.angle_alpha   90.00
_cell.angle_beta   90.00
_cell.angle_gamma   90.00
#
_symmetry.space_group_name_H-M   'P 1'
#
loop_
_entity.id
_entity.type
_entity.pdbx_description
1 polymer ?
#
loop_
_entity_poly.entity_id
_entity_poly.type
_entity_poly.pdbx_seq_one_letter_code
_entity_poly.pdbx_strand_id
1 'polypeptide(L)'
;MAMRLLRLAALLAGFTLAGGWSAAHLLAADTKKPRNDIWKDEPRESRPWWQRDLTEDVIEKVMKGIQTRDPAQAKQLSELRKKDRERFKAELREQGRPELEQMARERYEARRHERTAKFIEWLKANYPAEEQALAKLKDGDPQLYARNLDHLTNEYSYIFEAASSSPDLGAVLKEDYDLKMRANELCKQLRNEKSDAKRQALGIELQEVVARRYDLIVRKKEIAFDQLLKKLDELQKQVRDSKGEMDKWRDEKIKQENVKQRLQELTGNKVRFKWD
;
A
#
# COMPACT_ATOMS: atom_id res chain seq x y z
N MET A 1 -30.09 10.12 -34.11
CA MET A 1 -31.41 9.85 -33.47
C MET A 1 -31.38 10.46 -32.09
N ALA A 2 -32.25 11.44 -31.84
CA ALA A 2 -32.33 12.21 -30.60
C ALA A 2 -33.56 11.77 -29.78
N MET A 3 -33.42 11.68 -28.45
CA MET A 3 -34.49 11.77 -27.44
C MET A 3 -33.80 12.09 -26.10
N ARG A 4 -33.87 13.32 -25.58
CA ARG A 4 -34.93 13.90 -24.71
C ARG A 4 -35.15 13.08 -23.43
N LEU A 5 -34.64 13.52 -22.28
CA LEU A 5 -35.20 14.48 -21.30
C LEU A 5 -36.19 13.86 -20.29
N LEU A 6 -35.80 13.97 -19.00
CA LEU A 6 -36.57 14.42 -17.82
C LEU A 6 -37.58 13.50 -17.09
N ARG A 7 -37.38 13.37 -15.76
CA ARG A 7 -38.27 13.63 -14.58
C ARG A 7 -37.98 12.62 -13.45
N LEU A 8 -37.40 13.02 -12.31
CA LEU A 8 -38.01 13.59 -11.08
C LEU A 8 -39.24 12.83 -10.56
N ALA A 9 -39.08 12.19 -9.38
CA ALA A 9 -40.16 11.96 -8.42
C ALA A 9 -39.59 11.98 -6.99
N ALA A 10 -39.99 13.00 -6.24
CA ALA A 10 -39.86 13.09 -4.80
C ALA A 10 -41.12 12.47 -4.15
N LEU A 11 -40.96 11.78 -3.03
CA LEU A 11 -42.06 11.44 -2.13
C LEU A 11 -41.59 11.63 -0.67
N LEU A 12 -42.12 12.70 -0.08
CA LEU A 12 -42.26 12.90 1.37
C LEU A 12 -43.60 12.29 1.79
N ALA A 13 -43.61 11.54 2.89
CA ALA A 13 -44.78 11.42 3.76
C ALA A 13 -44.31 10.95 5.15
N GLY A 14 -44.51 11.79 6.16
CA GLY A 14 -44.35 11.42 7.56
C GLY A 14 -45.65 10.86 8.14
N PHE A 15 -45.53 10.17 9.27
CA PHE A 15 -46.59 10.03 10.27
C PHE A 15 -45.97 9.94 11.67
N THR A 16 -46.77 10.39 12.63
CA THR A 16 -46.46 10.94 13.94
C THR A 16 -46.44 9.93 15.10
N LEU A 17 -45.64 10.28 16.12
CA LEU A 17 -45.70 10.00 17.57
C LEU A 17 -46.87 9.15 18.14
N ALA A 18 -46.52 8.15 18.95
CA ALA A 18 -46.80 8.11 20.41
C ALA A 18 -46.48 6.71 21.00
N GLY A 19 -45.92 6.68 22.21
CA GLY A 19 -45.79 5.45 23.02
C GLY A 19 -44.46 5.34 23.74
N GLY A 20 -44.36 5.98 24.91
CA GLY A 20 -43.19 5.84 25.78
C GLY A 20 -43.13 4.47 26.46
N TRP A 21 -41.92 4.03 26.79
CA TRP A 21 -41.62 3.29 28.02
C TRP A 21 -40.16 3.47 28.38
N SER A 22 -39.98 3.79 29.66
CA SER A 22 -38.73 4.04 30.34
C SER A 22 -37.93 2.75 30.45
N ALA A 23 -36.78 2.69 29.78
CA ALA A 23 -35.69 1.78 30.13
C ALA A 23 -34.40 2.59 30.12
N ALA A 24 -34.01 3.02 31.32
CA ALA A 24 -32.70 3.57 31.58
C ALA A 24 -31.65 2.45 31.39
N HIS A 25 -31.24 2.21 30.15
CA HIS A 25 -29.98 1.55 29.88
C HIS A 25 -28.89 2.60 29.98
N LEU A 26 -28.30 2.69 31.18
CA LEU A 26 -26.93 3.17 31.35
C LEU A 26 -26.03 2.25 30.52
N LEU A 27 -25.94 2.52 29.22
CA LEU A 27 -24.80 2.10 28.43
C LEU A 27 -23.62 2.88 29.00
N ALA A 28 -22.82 2.20 29.82
CA ALA A 28 -21.45 2.59 30.05
C ALA A 28 -20.84 2.81 28.66
N ALA A 29 -20.69 4.07 28.28
CA ALA A 29 -19.96 4.46 27.10
C ALA A 29 -18.57 3.88 27.29
N ASP A 30 -18.30 2.80 26.56
CA ASP A 30 -16.98 2.23 26.37
C ASP A 30 -16.10 3.40 25.91
N THR A 31 -15.29 3.96 26.81
CA THR A 31 -14.39 5.08 26.55
C THR A 31 -13.22 4.60 25.71
N LYS A 32 -13.52 4.10 24.50
CA LYS A 32 -12.56 4.10 23.41
C LYS A 32 -12.35 5.56 23.06
N LYS A 33 -11.23 6.11 23.54
CA LYS A 33 -10.74 7.43 23.12
C LYS A 33 -10.93 7.54 21.60
N PRO A 34 -11.54 8.62 21.10
CA PRO A 34 -11.75 8.79 19.67
C PRO A 34 -10.40 8.62 18.98
N ARG A 35 -10.39 7.81 17.92
CA ARG A 35 -9.17 7.36 17.23
C ARG A 35 -8.32 8.53 16.71
N ASN A 36 -8.90 9.73 16.65
CA ASN A 36 -8.27 11.01 16.32
C ASN A 36 -8.70 12.07 17.35
N ASP A 37 -7.75 12.57 18.13
CA ASP A 37 -7.91 13.74 18.99
C ASP A 37 -7.90 15.01 18.12
N ILE A 38 -8.94 15.85 18.23
CA ILE A 38 -9.08 17.10 17.47
C ILE A 38 -8.02 18.14 17.86
N TRP A 39 -7.43 18.03 19.05
CA TRP A 39 -6.41 18.95 19.57
C TRP A 39 -4.98 18.61 19.14
N LYS A 40 -4.80 17.72 18.15
CA LYS A 40 -3.49 17.47 17.55
C LYS A 40 -3.14 18.59 16.57
N ASP A 41 -2.24 19.46 16.98
CA ASP A 41 -1.79 20.62 16.20
C ASP A 41 -0.98 20.25 14.94
N GLU A 42 -0.41 19.05 14.90
CA GLU A 42 0.40 18.58 13.78
C GLU A 42 -0.37 17.58 12.89
N PRO A 43 -0.36 17.74 11.55
CA PRO A 43 -0.82 16.68 10.66
C PRO A 43 -0.01 15.42 10.95
N ARG A 44 -0.65 14.25 10.83
CA ARG A 44 -0.02 12.95 11.09
C ARG A 44 1.25 12.82 10.26
N GLU A 45 2.40 13.11 10.87
CA GLU A 45 3.68 13.22 10.17
C GLU A 45 3.96 11.90 9.44
N SER A 46 4.41 11.99 8.18
CA SER A 46 5.00 10.86 7.47
C SER A 46 6.41 10.59 8.02
N ARG A 47 6.49 10.30 9.33
CA ARG A 47 7.73 9.94 9.98
C ARG A 47 8.31 8.71 9.28
N PRO A 48 9.63 8.68 9.03
CA PRO A 48 10.29 7.47 8.56
C PRO A 48 9.94 6.27 9.44
N TRP A 49 9.95 5.06 8.89
CA TRP A 49 9.38 3.89 9.58
C TRP A 49 10.06 3.56 10.94
N TRP A 50 11.30 3.98 11.17
CA TRP A 50 12.01 3.87 12.46
C TRP A 50 11.62 4.94 13.50
N GLN A 51 10.97 6.01 13.06
CA GLN A 51 10.32 7.02 13.90
C GLN A 51 8.82 6.74 14.13
N ARG A 52 8.26 5.69 13.51
CA ARG A 52 6.95 5.14 13.92
C ARG A 52 7.06 4.57 15.34
N ASP A 53 5.92 4.44 16.01
CA ASP A 53 5.86 3.97 17.39
C ASP A 53 6.66 2.67 17.56
N LEU A 54 7.64 2.68 18.48
CA LEU A 54 8.38 1.51 18.90
C LEU A 54 7.40 0.58 19.63
N THR A 55 7.01 -0.52 18.98
CA THR A 55 6.21 -1.56 19.62
C THR A 55 7.04 -2.28 20.69
N GLU A 56 6.40 -2.84 21.71
CA GLU A 56 7.12 -3.54 22.79
C GLU A 56 8.04 -4.65 22.25
N ASP A 57 7.60 -5.41 21.25
CA ASP A 57 8.43 -6.42 20.57
C ASP A 57 9.70 -5.84 19.93
N VAL A 58 9.61 -4.65 19.35
CA VAL A 58 10.77 -3.97 18.76
C VAL A 58 11.69 -3.46 19.86
N ILE A 59 11.13 -2.91 20.94
CA ILE A 59 11.88 -2.47 22.12
C ILE A 59 12.69 -3.62 22.70
N GLU A 60 12.09 -4.80 22.87
CA GLU A 60 12.77 -5.98 23.42
C GLU A 60 13.91 -6.46 22.51
N LYS A 61 13.69 -6.51 21.19
CA LYS A 61 14.72 -6.90 20.23
C LYS A 61 15.90 -5.92 20.23
N VAL A 62 15.62 -4.62 20.27
CA VAL A 62 16.66 -3.57 20.35
C VAL A 62 17.40 -3.65 21.68
N MET A 63 16.68 -3.76 22.81
CA MET A 63 17.30 -3.91 24.14
C MET A 63 18.20 -5.14 24.23
N LYS A 64 17.81 -6.27 23.61
CA LYS A 64 18.64 -7.47 23.54
C LYS A 64 19.91 -7.24 22.72
N GLY A 65 19.79 -6.56 21.57
CA GLY A 65 20.95 -6.19 20.75
C GLY A 65 21.91 -5.25 21.48
N ILE A 66 21.39 -4.21 22.13
CA ILE A 66 22.17 -3.31 22.98
C ILE A 66 22.81 -4.09 24.13
N GLN A 67 22.10 -5.01 24.79
CA GLN A 67 22.67 -5.81 25.88
C GLN A 67 23.86 -6.67 25.41
N THR A 68 23.82 -7.19 24.18
CA THR A 68 24.94 -7.94 23.58
C THR A 68 26.11 -7.02 23.24
N ARG A 69 25.85 -5.80 22.78
CA ARG A 69 26.88 -4.82 22.36
C ARG A 69 27.50 -4.05 23.53
N ASP A 70 26.66 -3.53 24.42
CA ASP A 70 26.99 -2.78 25.62
C ASP A 70 26.01 -3.12 26.78
N PRO A 71 26.38 -4.06 27.65
CA PRO A 71 25.57 -4.44 28.81
C PRO A 71 25.36 -3.32 29.82
N ALA A 72 26.29 -2.36 29.93
CA ALA A 72 26.20 -1.25 30.89
C ALA A 72 25.12 -0.26 30.45
N GLN A 73 25.13 0.09 29.16
CA GLN A 73 24.12 0.92 28.54
C GLN A 73 22.72 0.28 28.58
N ALA A 74 22.62 -1.03 28.34
CA ALA A 74 21.35 -1.75 28.47
C ALA A 74 20.78 -1.68 29.90
N LYS A 75 21.63 -1.77 30.93
CA LYS A 75 21.20 -1.58 32.33
C LYS A 75 20.68 -0.17 32.57
N GLN A 76 21.40 0.87 32.11
CA GLN A 76 20.94 2.26 32.23
C GLN A 76 19.58 2.49 31.56
N LEU A 77 19.39 1.97 30.34
CA LEU A 77 18.12 2.04 29.62
C LEU A 77 17.00 1.27 30.33
N SER A 78 17.29 0.13 30.94
CA SER A 78 16.29 -0.65 31.70
C SER A 78 15.78 0.08 32.94
N GLU A 79 16.66 0.81 33.63
CA GLU A 79 16.27 1.67 34.75
C GLU A 79 15.54 2.92 34.28
N LEU A 80 15.96 3.51 33.16
CA LEU A 80 15.26 4.63 32.53
C LEU A 80 13.84 4.25 32.10
N ARG A 81 13.63 3.03 31.58
CA ARG A 81 12.30 2.49 31.21
C ARG A 81 11.31 2.52 32.37
N LYS A 82 11.78 2.30 33.61
CA LYS A 82 10.94 2.33 34.82
C LYS A 82 10.64 3.75 35.31
N LYS A 83 11.57 4.68 35.10
CA LYS A 83 11.50 6.05 35.63
C LYS A 83 10.76 7.01 34.69
N ASP A 84 11.11 6.99 33.40
CA ASP A 84 10.54 7.89 32.40
C ASP A 84 10.45 7.17 31.05
N ARG A 85 9.22 6.79 30.68
CA ARG A 85 8.95 6.04 29.46
C ARG A 85 9.23 6.84 28.18
N GLU A 86 9.04 8.16 28.19
CA GLU A 86 9.25 8.97 26.99
C GLU A 86 10.72 9.28 26.79
N ARG A 87 11.46 9.61 27.86
CA ARG A 87 12.93 9.70 27.78
C ARG A 87 13.57 8.37 27.44
N PHE A 88 13.05 7.26 27.97
CA PHE A 88 13.50 5.92 27.57
C PHE A 88 13.37 5.70 26.06
N LYS A 89 12.20 6.01 25.47
CA LYS A 89 12.01 5.86 24.01
C LYS A 89 12.94 6.76 23.21
N ALA A 90 13.24 7.97 23.69
CA ALA A 90 14.19 8.87 23.02
C ALA A 90 15.60 8.27 23.04
N GLU A 91 16.10 7.91 24.22
CA GLU A 91 17.43 7.32 24.40
C GLU A 91 17.57 5.97 23.70
N LEU A 92 16.52 5.13 23.73
CA LEU A 92 16.52 3.85 23.02
C LEU A 92 16.66 4.04 21.51
N ARG A 93 16.10 5.12 20.93
CA ARG A 93 16.27 5.39 19.49
C ARG A 93 17.68 5.81 19.15
N GLU A 94 18.30 6.61 20.01
CA GLU A 94 19.66 7.12 19.79
C GLU A 94 20.68 5.99 19.96
N GLN A 95 20.62 5.30 21.10
CA GLN A 95 21.55 4.23 21.43
C GLN A 95 21.25 2.95 20.65
N GLY A 96 19.98 2.64 20.39
CA GLY A 96 19.55 1.46 19.62
C GLY A 96 19.55 1.65 18.11
N ARG A 97 20.09 2.77 17.60
CA ARG A 97 20.10 3.07 16.18
C ARG A 97 20.74 1.96 15.32
N PRO A 98 21.89 1.37 15.68
CA PRO A 98 22.47 0.28 14.89
C PRO A 98 21.55 -0.94 14.78
N GLU A 99 20.91 -1.34 15.87
CA GLU A 99 19.95 -2.46 15.89
C GLU A 99 18.71 -2.14 15.04
N LEU A 100 18.19 -0.90 15.15
CA LEU A 100 17.06 -0.44 14.35
C LEU A 100 17.40 -0.42 12.86
N GLU A 101 18.60 0.03 12.48
CA GLU A 101 19.09 0.01 11.11
C GLU A 101 19.27 -1.43 10.60
N GLN A 102 19.79 -2.34 11.42
CA GLN A 102 19.90 -3.74 11.06
C GLN A 102 18.53 -4.37 10.82
N MET A 103 17.58 -4.16 11.74
CA MET A 103 16.20 -4.63 11.57
C MET A 103 15.53 -4.04 10.30
N ALA A 104 15.88 -2.80 9.94
CA ALA A 104 15.47 -2.18 8.69
C ALA A 104 15.91 -2.98 7.47
N ARG A 105 17.21 -3.29 7.46
CA ARG A 105 17.90 -3.99 6.37
C ARG A 105 17.32 -5.40 6.24
N GLU A 106 17.21 -6.13 7.34
CA GLU A 106 16.60 -7.46 7.36
C GLU A 106 15.15 -7.45 6.84
N ARG A 107 14.34 -6.46 7.24
CA ARG A 107 12.96 -6.31 6.70
C ARG A 107 12.94 -5.94 5.22
N TYR A 108 13.91 -5.16 4.75
CA TYR A 108 14.03 -4.81 3.35
C TYR A 108 14.46 -6.02 2.52
N GLU A 109 15.46 -6.76 2.98
CA GLU A 109 15.96 -7.99 2.38
C GLU A 109 14.89 -9.08 2.37
N ALA A 110 14.17 -9.29 3.48
CA ALA A 110 13.06 -10.24 3.54
C ALA A 110 11.98 -9.90 2.51
N ARG A 111 11.57 -8.63 2.40
CA ARG A 111 10.62 -8.19 1.37
C ARG A 111 11.15 -8.36 -0.04
N ARG A 112 12.44 -8.10 -0.25
CA ARG A 112 13.11 -8.35 -1.54
C ARG A 112 13.06 -9.83 -1.89
N HIS A 113 13.45 -10.71 -0.97
CA HIS A 113 13.43 -12.16 -1.17
C HIS A 113 12.02 -12.68 -1.43
N GLU A 114 11.03 -12.22 -0.67
CA GLU A 114 9.62 -12.58 -0.86
C GLU A 114 9.13 -12.14 -2.25
N ARG A 115 9.43 -10.90 -2.67
CA ARG A 115 9.08 -10.41 -4.01
C ARG A 115 9.77 -11.22 -5.10
N THR A 116 11.05 -11.54 -4.95
CA THR A 116 11.80 -12.37 -5.89
C THR A 116 11.20 -13.78 -5.98
N ALA A 117 10.84 -14.40 -4.86
CA ALA A 117 10.22 -15.72 -4.85
C ALA A 117 8.87 -15.70 -5.60
N LYS A 118 8.00 -14.73 -5.29
CA LYS A 118 6.72 -14.52 -6.00
C LYS A 118 6.92 -14.27 -7.49
N PHE A 119 7.94 -13.51 -7.86
CA PHE A 119 8.27 -13.25 -9.25
C PHE A 119 8.70 -14.54 -9.98
N ILE A 120 9.55 -15.37 -9.36
CA ILE A 120 9.97 -16.65 -9.94
C ILE A 120 8.80 -17.61 -10.10
N GLU A 121 7.90 -17.70 -9.11
CA GLU A 121 6.68 -18.53 -9.23
C GLU A 121 5.78 -18.04 -10.37
N TRP A 122 5.60 -16.72 -10.47
CA TRP A 122 4.84 -16.13 -11.57
C TRP A 122 5.50 -16.38 -12.94
N LEU A 123 6.83 -16.29 -13.01
CA LEU A 123 7.62 -16.56 -14.22
C LEU A 123 7.44 -18.03 -14.64
N LYS A 124 7.50 -18.97 -13.68
CA LYS A 124 7.28 -20.39 -13.94
C LYS A 124 5.91 -20.66 -14.56
N ALA A 125 4.87 -19.98 -14.08
CA ALA A 125 3.51 -20.16 -14.57
C ALA A 125 3.26 -19.50 -15.94
N ASN A 126 3.95 -18.40 -16.25
CA ASN A 126 3.66 -17.59 -17.43
C ASN A 126 4.66 -17.76 -18.56
N TYR A 127 5.93 -17.99 -18.22
CA TYR A 127 7.07 -18.10 -19.11
C TYR A 127 8.02 -19.24 -18.66
N PRO A 128 7.56 -20.50 -18.70
CA PRO A 128 8.30 -21.64 -18.14
C PRO A 128 9.68 -21.87 -18.77
N ALA A 129 9.87 -21.51 -20.05
CA ALA A 129 11.15 -21.64 -20.72
C ALA A 129 12.23 -20.72 -20.11
N GLU A 130 11.84 -19.51 -19.72
CA GLU A 130 12.74 -18.51 -19.11
C GLU A 130 13.06 -18.88 -17.67
N GLU A 131 12.07 -19.38 -16.92
CA GLU A 131 12.31 -19.89 -15.57
C GLU A 131 13.26 -21.09 -15.59
N GLN A 132 13.09 -22.04 -16.53
CA GLN A 132 14.01 -23.16 -16.68
C GLN A 132 15.42 -22.73 -17.06
N ALA A 133 15.56 -21.73 -17.94
CA ALA A 133 16.86 -21.16 -18.30
C ALA A 133 17.52 -20.51 -17.07
N LEU A 134 16.74 -19.77 -16.28
CA LEU A 134 17.22 -19.15 -15.04
C LEU A 134 17.60 -20.19 -13.98
N ALA A 135 16.82 -21.25 -13.82
CA ALA A 135 17.07 -22.33 -12.86
C ALA A 135 18.40 -23.03 -13.14
N LYS A 136 18.72 -23.31 -14.41
CA LYS A 136 20.01 -23.91 -14.82
C LYS A 136 21.23 -23.06 -14.43
N LEU A 137 21.07 -21.73 -14.42
CA LEU A 137 22.15 -20.82 -14.06
C LEU A 137 22.38 -20.75 -12.56
N LYS A 138 21.33 -20.99 -11.77
CA LYS A 138 21.40 -20.97 -10.29
C LYS A 138 22.40 -22.00 -9.76
N ASP A 139 22.49 -23.16 -10.41
CA ASP A 139 23.34 -24.28 -10.00
C ASP A 139 24.79 -24.15 -10.52
N GLY A 140 25.02 -23.31 -11.55
CA GLY A 140 26.31 -23.19 -12.23
C GLY A 140 27.06 -21.89 -11.99
N ASP A 141 26.42 -20.74 -12.21
CA ASP A 141 27.05 -19.41 -12.14
C ASP A 141 26.13 -18.42 -11.40
N PRO A 142 26.37 -18.18 -10.10
CA PRO A 142 25.58 -17.27 -9.29
C PRO A 142 25.56 -15.82 -9.80
N GLN A 143 26.64 -15.37 -10.45
CA GLN A 143 26.74 -13.99 -10.92
C GLN A 143 25.96 -13.80 -12.22
N LEU A 144 26.01 -14.79 -13.12
CA LEU A 144 25.17 -14.83 -14.31
C LEU A 144 23.69 -15.03 -13.97
N TYR A 145 23.38 -15.84 -12.95
CA TYR A 145 22.02 -15.95 -12.40
C TYR A 145 21.48 -14.60 -11.95
N ALA A 146 22.24 -13.84 -11.16
CA ALA A 146 21.81 -12.54 -10.67
C ALA A 146 21.54 -11.56 -11.81
N ARG A 147 22.42 -11.49 -12.82
CA ARG A 147 22.24 -10.62 -13.99
C ARG A 147 21.01 -10.98 -14.80
N ASN A 148 20.77 -12.28 -15.03
CA ASN A 148 19.61 -12.73 -15.80
C ASN A 148 18.30 -12.56 -15.01
N LEU A 149 18.32 -12.76 -13.70
CA LEU A 149 17.17 -12.45 -12.85
C LEU A 149 16.83 -10.95 -12.90
N ASP A 150 17.83 -10.08 -12.82
CA ASP A 150 17.62 -8.62 -12.94
C ASP A 150 17.08 -8.25 -14.33
N HIS A 151 17.60 -8.87 -15.39
CA HIS A 151 17.10 -8.66 -16.76
C HIS A 151 15.63 -9.05 -16.90
N LEU A 152 15.27 -10.27 -16.48
CA LEU A 152 13.89 -10.77 -16.51
C LEU A 152 12.97 -9.92 -15.62
N THR A 153 13.46 -9.48 -14.46
CA THR A 153 12.70 -8.57 -13.59
C THR A 153 12.43 -7.25 -14.31
N ASN A 154 13.42 -6.66 -14.98
CA ASN A 154 13.22 -5.41 -15.72
C ASN A 154 12.25 -5.59 -16.90
N GLU A 155 12.32 -6.73 -17.57
CA GLU A 155 11.48 -7.04 -18.72
C GLU A 155 10.02 -7.31 -18.33
N TYR A 156 9.79 -8.07 -17.25
CA TYR A 156 8.46 -8.56 -16.88
C TYR A 156 7.82 -7.89 -15.67
N SER A 157 8.55 -7.07 -14.90
CA SER A 157 8.05 -6.48 -13.66
C SER A 157 6.71 -5.75 -13.83
N TYR A 158 6.54 -4.99 -14.90
CA TYR A 158 5.31 -4.23 -15.13
C TYR A 158 4.10 -5.15 -15.34
N ILE A 159 4.28 -6.33 -15.96
CA ILE A 159 3.22 -7.33 -16.14
C ILE A 159 2.95 -8.04 -14.81
N PHE A 160 4.01 -8.42 -14.10
CA PHE A 160 3.92 -9.08 -12.79
C PHE A 160 3.17 -8.23 -11.75
N GLU A 161 3.50 -6.94 -11.66
CA GLU A 161 2.85 -6.00 -10.74
C GLU A 161 1.39 -5.74 -11.12
N ALA A 162 1.11 -5.63 -12.43
CA ALA A 162 -0.25 -5.51 -12.92
C ALA A 162 -1.09 -6.75 -12.62
N ALA A 163 -0.55 -7.96 -12.88
CA ALA A 163 -1.26 -9.21 -12.61
C ALA A 163 -1.59 -9.39 -11.12
N SER A 164 -0.72 -8.90 -10.23
CA SER A 164 -0.92 -8.97 -8.78
C SER A 164 -2.02 -8.02 -8.27
N SER A 165 -2.24 -6.89 -8.95
CA SER A 165 -3.20 -5.86 -8.53
C SER A 165 -4.51 -5.89 -9.32
N SER A 166 -4.45 -6.34 -10.57
CA SER A 166 -5.55 -6.35 -11.54
C SER A 166 -5.33 -7.50 -12.53
N PRO A 167 -5.85 -8.71 -12.27
CA PRO A 167 -5.65 -9.88 -13.13
C PRO A 167 -5.95 -9.62 -14.62
N ASP A 168 -7.03 -8.90 -14.92
CA ASP A 168 -7.41 -8.52 -16.28
C ASP A 168 -6.34 -7.66 -16.98
N LEU A 169 -5.72 -6.73 -16.24
CA LEU A 169 -4.66 -5.88 -16.78
C LEU A 169 -3.40 -6.71 -17.02
N GLY A 170 -3.07 -7.62 -16.08
CA GLY A 170 -1.97 -8.56 -16.25
C GLY A 170 -2.11 -9.41 -17.52
N ALA A 171 -3.30 -9.94 -17.77
CA ALA A 171 -3.59 -10.73 -18.97
C ALA A 171 -3.42 -9.91 -20.27
N VAL A 172 -3.98 -8.69 -20.32
CA VAL A 172 -3.85 -7.79 -21.48
C VAL A 172 -2.40 -7.43 -21.77
N LEU A 173 -1.62 -7.13 -20.72
CA LEU A 173 -0.20 -6.76 -20.87
C LEU A 173 0.65 -7.94 -21.30
N LYS A 174 0.36 -9.14 -20.80
CA LYS A 174 1.01 -10.39 -21.23
C LYS A 174 0.78 -10.63 -22.72
N GLU A 175 -0.47 -10.59 -23.17
CA GLU A 175 -0.81 -10.83 -24.58
C GLU A 175 -0.18 -9.76 -25.50
N ASP A 176 -0.21 -8.48 -25.14
CA ASP A 176 0.41 -7.42 -25.94
C ASP A 176 1.95 -7.61 -26.03
N TYR A 177 2.57 -8.06 -24.94
CA TYR A 177 4.00 -8.36 -24.93
C TYR A 177 4.35 -9.51 -25.87
N ASP A 178 3.62 -10.63 -25.80
CA ASP A 178 3.84 -11.79 -26.65
C ASP A 178 3.65 -11.44 -28.14
N LEU A 179 2.60 -10.66 -28.45
CA LEU A 179 2.35 -10.16 -29.80
C LEU A 179 3.42 -9.16 -30.27
N LYS A 180 3.98 -8.33 -29.38
CA LYS A 180 5.11 -7.45 -29.71
C LYS A 180 6.33 -8.27 -30.12
N MET A 181 6.61 -9.37 -29.42
CA MET A 181 7.70 -10.29 -29.77
C MET A 181 7.45 -10.98 -31.10
N ARG A 182 6.22 -11.44 -31.36
CA ARG A 182 5.83 -12.01 -32.65
C ARG A 182 5.98 -11.00 -33.79
N ALA A 183 5.51 -9.77 -33.60
CA ALA A 183 5.63 -8.70 -34.60
C ALA A 183 7.11 -8.38 -34.92
N ASN A 184 7.97 -8.35 -33.91
CA ASN A 184 9.40 -8.16 -34.10
C ASN A 184 10.03 -9.29 -34.94
N GLU A 185 9.62 -10.53 -34.69
CA GLU A 185 10.10 -11.69 -35.43
C GLU A 185 9.61 -11.69 -36.89
N LEU A 186 8.32 -11.40 -37.11
CA LEU A 186 7.76 -11.24 -38.46
C LEU A 186 8.46 -10.11 -39.23
N CYS A 187 8.76 -8.98 -38.57
CA CYS A 187 9.56 -7.91 -39.17
C CYS A 187 10.95 -8.39 -39.61
N LYS A 188 11.64 -9.21 -38.80
CA LYS A 188 12.96 -9.76 -39.16
C LYS A 188 12.86 -10.71 -40.35
N GLN A 189 11.87 -11.60 -40.35
CA GLN A 189 11.63 -12.55 -41.45
C GLN A 189 11.33 -11.81 -42.76
N LEU A 190 10.47 -10.79 -42.72
CA LEU A 190 10.09 -10.00 -43.88
C LEU A 190 11.26 -9.21 -44.50
N ARG A 191 12.23 -8.75 -43.68
CA ARG A 191 13.46 -8.11 -44.18
C ARG A 191 14.36 -9.07 -44.95
N ASN A 192 14.36 -10.35 -44.58
CA ASN A 192 15.25 -11.36 -45.13
C ASN A 192 14.59 -12.20 -46.25
N GLU A 193 13.27 -12.16 -46.38
CA GLU A 193 12.52 -12.95 -47.34
C GLU A 193 12.64 -12.38 -48.77
N LYS A 194 12.94 -13.29 -49.70
CA LYS A 194 13.18 -13.00 -51.13
C LYS A 194 12.00 -13.35 -52.01
N SER A 195 11.12 -14.24 -51.55
CA SER A 195 9.91 -14.63 -52.29
C SER A 195 8.78 -13.64 -52.06
N ASP A 196 8.26 -13.05 -53.14
CA ASP A 196 7.13 -12.11 -53.07
C ASP A 196 5.88 -12.75 -52.45
N ALA A 197 5.57 -14.00 -52.81
CA ALA A 197 4.44 -14.73 -52.25
C ALA A 197 4.57 -14.91 -50.73
N LYS A 198 5.77 -15.26 -50.23
CA LYS A 198 6.02 -15.38 -48.79
C LYS A 198 6.03 -14.03 -48.08
N ARG A 199 6.56 -12.98 -48.73
CA ARG A 199 6.49 -11.61 -48.19
C ARG A 199 5.05 -11.14 -48.02
N GLN A 200 4.17 -11.44 -48.97
CA GLN A 200 2.74 -11.12 -48.85
C GLN A 200 2.09 -11.87 -47.69
N ALA A 201 2.34 -13.18 -47.56
CA ALA A 201 1.82 -13.98 -46.45
C ALA A 201 2.29 -13.45 -45.08
N LEU A 202 3.59 -13.16 -44.93
CA LEU A 202 4.16 -12.56 -43.72
C LEU A 202 3.57 -11.16 -43.44
N GLY A 203 3.27 -10.39 -44.48
CA GLY A 203 2.64 -9.08 -44.38
C GLY A 203 1.22 -9.15 -43.82
N ILE A 204 0.43 -10.13 -44.27
CA ILE A 204 -0.93 -10.37 -43.75
C ILE A 204 -0.86 -10.78 -42.27
N GLU A 205 0.02 -11.72 -41.92
CA GLU A 205 0.19 -12.14 -40.52
C GLU A 205 0.62 -10.97 -39.63
N LEU A 206 1.56 -10.14 -40.10
CA LEU A 206 1.99 -8.96 -39.35
C LEU A 206 0.85 -7.96 -39.16
N GLN A 207 -0.01 -7.77 -40.18
CA GLN A 207 -1.18 -6.91 -40.08
C GLN A 207 -2.17 -7.42 -39.01
N GLU A 208 -2.44 -8.72 -38.97
CA GLU A 208 -3.31 -9.34 -37.95
C GLU A 208 -2.75 -9.16 -36.54
N VAL A 209 -1.44 -9.40 -36.35
CA VAL A 209 -0.75 -9.20 -35.07
C VAL A 209 -0.84 -7.73 -34.64
N VAL A 210 -0.57 -6.78 -35.54
CA VAL A 210 -0.63 -5.34 -35.23
C VAL A 210 -2.06 -4.90 -34.90
N ALA A 211 -3.07 -5.39 -35.64
CA ALA A 211 -4.47 -5.10 -35.35
C ALA A 211 -4.86 -5.60 -33.95
N ARG A 212 -4.51 -6.84 -33.61
CA ARG A 212 -4.79 -7.38 -32.27
C ARG A 212 -4.11 -6.58 -31.16
N ARG A 213 -2.87 -6.14 -31.37
CA ARG A 213 -2.18 -5.27 -30.40
C ARG A 213 -2.87 -3.94 -30.21
N TYR A 214 -3.42 -3.36 -31.29
CA TYR A 214 -4.20 -2.14 -31.20
C TYR A 214 -5.42 -2.34 -30.28
N ASP A 215 -6.15 -3.44 -30.45
CA ASP A 215 -7.31 -3.76 -29.59
C ASP A 215 -6.90 -3.89 -28.12
N LEU A 216 -5.77 -4.54 -27.82
CA LEU A 216 -5.24 -4.66 -26.46
C LEU A 216 -4.82 -3.31 -25.88
N ILE A 217 -4.25 -2.41 -26.69
CA ILE A 217 -3.93 -1.05 -26.26
C ILE A 217 -5.19 -0.27 -25.90
N VAL A 218 -6.26 -0.41 -26.69
CA VAL A 218 -7.57 0.18 -26.38
C VAL A 218 -8.11 -0.43 -25.07
N ARG A 219 -8.08 -1.76 -24.93
CA ARG A 219 -8.53 -2.44 -23.72
C ARG A 219 -7.77 -2.01 -22.47
N LYS A 220 -6.46 -1.80 -22.57
CA LYS A 220 -5.63 -1.24 -21.49
C LYS A 220 -6.11 0.14 -21.07
N LYS A 221 -6.50 0.99 -22.02
CA LYS A 221 -7.04 2.34 -21.74
C LYS A 221 -8.40 2.26 -21.06
N GLU A 222 -9.27 1.34 -21.47
CA GLU A 222 -10.56 1.09 -20.82
C GLU A 222 -10.39 0.67 -19.35
N ILE A 223 -9.48 -0.29 -19.08
CA ILE A 223 -9.21 -0.73 -17.71
C ILE A 223 -8.68 0.43 -16.85
N ALA A 224 -7.78 1.25 -17.40
CA ALA A 224 -7.28 2.43 -16.70
C ALA A 224 -8.39 3.44 -16.40
N PHE A 225 -9.33 3.63 -17.34
CA PHE A 225 -10.50 4.48 -17.14
C PHE A 225 -11.40 3.94 -16.02
N ASP A 226 -11.69 2.63 -16.00
CA ASP A 226 -12.49 2.00 -14.94
C ASP A 226 -11.84 2.13 -13.56
N GLN A 227 -10.52 1.99 -13.48
CA GLN A 227 -9.75 2.20 -12.25
C GLN A 227 -9.85 3.65 -11.75
N LEU A 228 -9.82 4.64 -12.67
CA LEU A 228 -10.01 6.04 -12.32
C LEU A 228 -11.43 6.32 -11.81
N LEU A 229 -12.45 5.71 -12.42
CA LEU A 229 -13.83 5.84 -11.94
C LEU A 229 -13.99 5.29 -10.52
N LYS A 230 -13.42 4.11 -10.22
CA LYS A 230 -13.43 3.54 -8.86
C LYS A 230 -12.75 4.46 -7.86
N LYS A 231 -11.56 4.96 -8.19
CA LYS A 231 -10.83 5.90 -7.33
C LYS A 231 -11.62 7.19 -7.09
N LEU A 232 -12.33 7.69 -8.09
CA LEU A 232 -13.18 8.85 -7.96
C LEU A 232 -14.35 8.60 -7.00
N ASP A 233 -15.00 7.44 -7.07
CA ASP A 233 -16.06 7.07 -6.13
C ASP A 233 -15.54 6.93 -4.68
N GLU A 234 -14.39 6.28 -4.50
CA GLU A 234 -13.73 6.18 -3.20
C GLU A 234 -13.39 7.55 -2.61
N LEU A 235 -12.83 8.45 -3.42
CA LEU A 235 -12.52 9.81 -3.01
C LEU A 235 -13.79 10.61 -2.69
N GLN A 236 -14.84 10.48 -3.49
CA GLN A 236 -16.13 11.11 -3.19
C GLN A 236 -16.73 10.61 -1.88
N LYS A 237 -16.59 9.31 -1.58
CA LYS A 237 -16.97 8.74 -0.29
C LYS A 237 -16.14 9.34 0.84
N GLN A 238 -14.81 9.39 0.71
CA GLN A 238 -13.93 9.99 1.72
C GLN A 238 -14.26 11.47 1.98
N VAL A 239 -14.57 12.23 0.94
CA VAL A 239 -14.99 13.64 1.07
C VAL A 239 -16.31 13.75 1.82
N ARG A 240 -17.30 12.89 1.52
CA ARG A 240 -18.58 12.85 2.24
C ARG A 240 -18.38 12.46 3.71
N ASP A 241 -17.59 11.43 3.97
CA ASP A 241 -17.29 10.96 5.32
C ASP A 241 -16.58 12.07 6.12
N SER A 242 -15.56 12.70 5.54
CA SER A 242 -14.83 13.82 6.15
C SER A 242 -15.73 15.02 6.43
N LYS A 243 -16.63 15.37 5.51
CA LYS A 243 -17.63 16.42 5.74
C LYS A 243 -18.56 16.06 6.90
N GLY A 244 -19.04 14.82 6.95
CA GLY A 244 -19.87 14.33 8.06
C GLY A 244 -19.13 14.34 9.40
N GLU A 245 -17.84 14.04 9.41
CA GLU A 245 -16.99 14.21 10.60
C GLU A 245 -16.88 15.68 11.00
N MET A 246 -16.61 16.59 10.06
CA MET A 246 -16.55 18.03 10.34
C MET A 246 -17.87 18.55 10.93
N ASP A 247 -19.01 18.14 10.37
CA ASP A 247 -20.32 18.55 10.87
C ASP A 247 -20.57 18.04 12.31
N LYS A 248 -20.11 16.83 12.66
CA LYS A 248 -20.11 16.34 14.05
C LYS A 248 -19.23 17.20 14.96
N TRP A 249 -18.02 17.55 14.53
CA TRP A 249 -17.11 18.38 15.34
C TRP A 249 -17.59 19.83 15.49
N ARG A 250 -18.47 20.30 14.59
CA ARG A 250 -19.14 21.60 14.68
C ARG A 250 -20.35 21.61 15.62
N ASP A 251 -20.86 20.45 16.03
CA ASP A 251 -21.97 20.38 16.98
C ASP A 251 -21.57 21.03 18.32
N GLU A 252 -22.40 21.95 18.81
CA GLU A 252 -22.05 22.77 19.96
C GLU A 252 -21.96 21.95 21.26
N LYS A 253 -22.73 20.85 21.40
CA LYS A 253 -22.63 19.98 22.57
C LYS A 253 -21.33 19.19 22.55
N ILE A 254 -20.98 18.63 21.39
CA ILE A 254 -19.71 17.92 21.19
C ILE A 254 -18.53 18.86 21.44
N LYS A 255 -18.59 20.10 20.93
CA LYS A 255 -17.58 21.13 21.17
C LYS A 255 -17.45 21.45 22.67
N GLN A 256 -18.56 21.71 23.37
CA GLN A 256 -18.54 22.01 24.80
C GLN A 256 -17.93 20.86 25.62
N GLU A 257 -18.29 19.62 25.31
CA GLU A 257 -17.73 18.45 25.96
C GLU A 257 -16.22 18.32 25.71
N ASN A 258 -15.78 18.45 24.46
CA ASN A 258 -14.35 18.38 24.12
C ASN A 258 -13.54 19.52 24.75
N VAL A 259 -14.07 20.73 24.80
CA VAL A 259 -13.42 21.87 25.48
C VAL A 259 -13.32 21.61 26.97
N LYS A 260 -14.38 21.11 27.60
CA LYS A 260 -14.37 20.76 29.03
C LYS A 260 -13.35 19.67 29.34
N GLN A 261 -13.32 18.60 28.54
CA GLN A 261 -12.32 17.53 28.66
C GLN A 261 -10.91 18.09 28.50
N ARG A 262 -10.68 18.95 27.50
CA ARG A 262 -9.37 19.57 27.27
C ARG A 262 -8.95 20.48 28.42
N LEU A 263 -9.87 21.29 28.96
CA LEU A 263 -9.60 22.10 30.15
C LEU A 263 -9.22 21.21 31.33
N GLN A 264 -9.95 20.11 31.57
CA GLN A 264 -9.61 19.15 32.62
C GLN A 264 -8.23 18.50 32.42
N GLU A 265 -7.83 18.18 31.19
CA GLU A 265 -6.47 17.69 30.89
C GLU A 265 -5.38 18.74 31.16
N LEU A 266 -5.66 20.01 30.86
CA LEU A 266 -4.74 21.12 31.06
C LEU A 266 -4.63 21.54 32.52
N THR A 267 -5.73 21.51 33.28
CA THR A 267 -5.81 21.97 34.68
C THR A 267 -5.75 20.84 35.70
N GLY A 268 -6.01 19.60 35.29
CA GLY A 268 -5.91 18.42 36.15
C GLY A 268 -4.47 18.27 36.61
N ASN A 269 -4.27 18.35 37.94
CA ASN A 269 -2.97 18.34 38.63
C ASN A 269 -1.93 17.41 37.96
N LYS A 270 -1.15 17.94 37.02
CA LYS A 270 0.22 17.49 36.82
C LYS A 270 0.93 17.96 38.08
N VAL A 271 1.22 17.02 38.98
CA VAL A 271 2.09 17.24 40.15
C VAL A 271 3.20 18.18 39.70
N ARG A 272 3.22 19.40 40.25
CA ARG A 272 4.26 20.38 39.95
C ARG A 272 5.59 19.68 40.18
N PHE A 273 6.37 19.52 39.11
CA PHE A 273 7.74 19.06 39.21
C PHE A 273 8.47 20.01 40.17
N LYS A 274 8.79 19.53 41.38
CA LYS A 274 9.56 20.28 42.35
C LYS A 274 11.04 20.07 42.02
N TRP A 275 11.75 21.17 41.81
CA TRP A 275 13.19 21.22 41.59
C TRP A 275 13.96 21.23 42.93
N ASP A 276 13.51 20.44 43.91
CA ASP A 276 14.21 20.30 45.19
C ASP A 276 15.25 19.16 45.10
#